data_AF-A0A1G8KPD0-F1
#
_entry.id   AF-A0A1G8KPD0-F1
#
_cell.length_a   1.000
_cell.length_b   1.000
_cell.length_c   1.000
_cell.angle_alpha   90.00
_cell.angle_beta   90.00
_cell.angle_gamma   90.00
#
_symmetry.space_group_name_H-M   'P 1'
#
loop_
_entity.id
_entity.type
_entity.pdbx_description
1 polymer ?
#
loop_
_entity_poly.entity_id
_entity_poly.type
_entity_poly.pdbx_seq_one_letter_code
_entity_poly.pdbx_strand_id
1 'polypeptide(L)'
;MSGPFSDAEEEDLETLEHELTNGKVSYSRMMKMYAEFLLASIQSGQVDKKIKPSIELDFLVQNLEAAITSFGTDDSDEVRRSRRVELVRLCGRLEIEQPDLAALIRCAVCCFYEEGGWNPDEEEDATPIPLYLFLLKRFNPDMGAALLGYARMNLLGS
;
A
#
# COMPACT_ATOMS: atom_id res chain seq x y z
N MET A 1 7.30 1.40 -25.84
CA MET A 1 7.93 1.32 -24.50
C MET A 1 7.06 0.38 -23.72
N SER A 2 7.60 -0.76 -23.28
CA SER A 2 6.86 -1.68 -22.41
C SER A 2 6.62 -0.98 -21.07
N GLY A 3 5.39 -1.02 -20.57
CA GLY A 3 5.04 -0.45 -19.27
C GLY A 3 5.79 -1.13 -18.11
N PRO A 4 5.61 -0.66 -16.87
CA PRO A 4 6.18 -1.31 -15.68
C PRO A 4 5.55 -2.69 -15.37
N PHE A 5 4.55 -3.10 -16.13
CA PHE A 5 3.80 -4.34 -15.98
C PHE A 5 3.97 -5.22 -17.21
N SER A 6 3.86 -6.54 -17.02
CA SER A 6 3.70 -7.46 -18.14
C SER A 6 2.26 -7.41 -18.67
N ASP A 7 2.04 -7.76 -19.93
CA ASP A 7 0.71 -7.76 -20.56
C ASP A 7 -0.34 -8.53 -19.72
N ALA A 8 0.06 -9.65 -19.10
CA ALA A 8 -0.81 -10.43 -18.23
C ALA A 8 -1.13 -9.75 -16.89
N GLU A 9 -0.20 -8.97 -16.33
CA GLU A 9 -0.45 -8.16 -15.13
C GLU A 9 -1.31 -6.94 -15.45
N GLU A 10 -1.16 -6.34 -16.64
CA GLU A 10 -2.04 -5.25 -17.10
C GLU A 10 -3.48 -5.74 -17.24
N GLU A 11 -3.70 -6.89 -17.89
CA GLU A 11 -5.03 -7.49 -18.03
C GLU A 11 -5.65 -7.88 -16.66
N ASP A 12 -4.84 -8.44 -15.74
CA ASP A 12 -5.30 -8.80 -14.40
C ASP A 12 -5.65 -7.56 -13.56
N LEU A 13 -4.86 -6.49 -13.67
CA LEU A 13 -5.11 -5.20 -13.01
C LEU A 13 -6.38 -4.55 -13.56
N GLU A 14 -6.52 -4.42 -14.89
CA GLU A 14 -7.70 -3.85 -15.53
C GLU A 14 -8.99 -4.59 -15.12
N THR A 15 -8.93 -5.92 -15.10
CA THR A 15 -10.05 -6.76 -14.65
C THR A 15 -10.39 -6.47 -13.18
N LEU A 16 -9.39 -6.44 -12.30
CA LEU A 16 -9.57 -6.15 -10.88
C LEU A 16 -10.19 -4.76 -10.66
N GLU A 17 -9.69 -3.72 -11.33
CA GLU A 17 -10.22 -2.36 -11.19
C GLU A 17 -11.68 -2.25 -11.63
N HIS A 18 -12.03 -2.93 -12.72
CA HIS A 18 -13.41 -2.99 -13.19
C HIS A 18 -14.32 -3.66 -12.16
N GLU A 19 -13.90 -4.78 -11.58
CA GLU A 19 -14.66 -5.50 -10.55
C GLU A 19 -14.81 -4.68 -9.26
N LEU A 20 -13.75 -4.02 -8.82
CA LEU A 20 -13.76 -3.15 -7.64
C LEU A 20 -14.71 -1.97 -7.81
N THR A 21 -14.69 -1.33 -8.98
CA THR A 21 -15.54 -0.19 -9.32
C THR A 21 -17.01 -0.61 -9.41
N ASN A 22 -17.30 -1.71 -10.11
CA ASN A 22 -18.67 -2.26 -10.21
C ASN A 22 -19.21 -2.70 -8.85
N GLY A 23 -18.35 -3.30 -8.02
CA GLY A 23 -18.65 -3.69 -6.65
C GLY A 23 -18.78 -2.52 -5.67
N LYS A 24 -18.49 -1.28 -6.12
CA LYS A 24 -18.48 -0.06 -5.30
C LYS A 24 -17.65 -0.21 -4.02
N VAL A 25 -16.51 -0.89 -4.14
CA VAL A 25 -15.57 -1.05 -3.04
C VAL A 25 -15.02 0.33 -2.68
N SER A 26 -15.09 0.73 -1.41
CA SER A 26 -14.58 2.04 -1.00
C SER A 26 -13.06 2.09 -1.03
N TYR A 27 -12.50 3.27 -1.36
CA TYR A 27 -11.05 3.49 -1.33
C TYR A 27 -10.45 3.23 0.04
N SER A 28 -11.16 3.64 1.09
CA SER A 28 -10.80 3.33 2.46
C SER A 28 -10.59 1.81 2.61
N ARG A 29 -11.52 0.96 2.13
CA ARG A 29 -11.39 -0.50 2.24
C ARG A 29 -10.18 -1.04 1.46
N MET A 30 -9.90 -0.49 0.27
CA MET A 30 -8.71 -0.85 -0.51
C MET A 30 -7.41 -0.46 0.23
N MET A 31 -7.41 0.71 0.86
CA MET A 31 -6.27 1.23 1.61
C MET A 31 -5.99 0.41 2.87
N LYS A 32 -7.04 -0.01 3.58
CA LYS A 32 -6.92 -0.93 4.72
C LYS A 32 -6.34 -2.27 4.27
N MET A 33 -6.88 -2.86 3.20
CA MET A 33 -6.37 -4.11 2.63
C MET A 33 -4.89 -3.99 2.27
N TYR A 34 -4.47 -2.87 1.70
CA TYR A 34 -3.07 -2.66 1.36
C TYR A 34 -2.17 -2.57 2.60
N ALA A 35 -2.61 -1.90 3.66
CA ALA A 35 -1.90 -1.89 4.94
C ALA A 35 -1.77 -3.29 5.54
N GLU A 36 -2.83 -4.10 5.49
CA GLU A 36 -2.85 -5.49 5.94
C GLU A 36 -1.88 -6.35 5.12
N PHE A 37 -1.85 -6.17 3.80
CA PHE A 37 -0.92 -6.86 2.91
C PHE A 37 0.54 -6.53 3.25
N LEU A 38 0.88 -5.25 3.45
CA LEU A 38 2.23 -4.82 3.82
C LEU A 38 2.64 -5.41 5.17
N LEU A 39 1.75 -5.37 6.17
CA LEU A 39 2.01 -5.94 7.49
C LEU A 39 2.23 -7.45 7.43
N ALA A 40 1.39 -8.19 6.70
CA ALA A 40 1.53 -9.63 6.50
C ALA A 40 2.84 -9.98 5.76
N SER A 41 3.25 -9.15 4.80
CA SER A 41 4.51 -9.32 4.08
C SER A 41 5.72 -9.16 5.00
N ILE A 42 5.66 -8.22 5.95
CA ILE A 42 6.71 -8.05 6.97
C ILE A 42 6.71 -9.25 7.92
N GLN A 43 5.56 -9.61 8.49
CA GLN A 43 5.44 -10.66 9.51
C GLN A 43 5.78 -12.07 8.99
N SER A 44 5.52 -12.34 7.71
CA SER A 44 5.87 -13.61 7.06
C SER A 44 7.34 -13.70 6.62
N GLY A 45 8.12 -12.62 6.81
CA GLY A 45 9.52 -12.55 6.40
C GLY A 45 9.73 -12.39 4.89
N GLN A 46 8.69 -12.05 4.13
CA GLN A 46 8.78 -11.85 2.67
C GLN A 46 9.74 -10.69 2.32
N VAL A 47 9.94 -9.75 3.25
CA VAL A 47 10.84 -8.60 3.11
C VAL A 47 12.27 -8.83 3.62
N ASP A 48 12.52 -9.92 4.35
CA ASP A 48 13.78 -10.17 5.09
C ASP A 48 15.01 -10.30 4.18
N LYS A 49 14.80 -10.64 2.90
CA LYS A 49 15.88 -10.68 1.90
C LYS A 49 16.46 -9.30 1.60
N LYS A 50 15.71 -8.23 1.85
CA LYS A 50 16.08 -6.84 1.54
C LYS A 50 16.24 -5.97 2.79
N ILE A 51 15.44 -6.24 3.82
CA ILE A 51 15.35 -5.41 5.02
C ILE A 51 15.82 -6.22 6.21
N LYS A 52 16.75 -5.65 6.98
CA LYS A 52 17.18 -6.23 8.25
C LYS A 52 16.29 -5.71 9.39
N PRO A 53 16.09 -6.49 10.47
CA PRO A 53 15.44 -6.00 11.67
C PRO A 53 16.10 -4.72 12.20
N SER A 54 15.29 -3.70 12.47
CA SER A 54 15.73 -2.39 12.95
C SER A 54 14.61 -1.69 13.70
N ILE A 55 14.97 -0.67 14.48
CA ILE A 55 14.00 0.16 15.21
C ILE A 55 13.05 0.87 14.23
N GLU A 56 13.55 1.25 13.05
CA GLU A 56 12.76 1.88 12.00
C GLU A 56 11.74 0.92 11.38
N LEU A 57 12.08 -0.37 11.24
CA LEU A 57 11.13 -1.39 10.80
C LEU A 57 10.06 -1.64 11.88
N ASP A 58 10.44 -1.71 13.15
CA ASP A 58 9.50 -1.86 14.27
C ASP A 58 8.53 -0.67 14.33
N PHE A 59 9.05 0.54 14.11
CA PHE A 59 8.24 1.76 14.04
C PHE A 59 7.25 1.72 12.86
N LEU A 60 7.68 1.21 11.71
CA LEU A 60 6.80 1.03 10.56
C LEU A 60 5.66 0.03 10.87
N VAL A 61 5.98 -1.11 11.50
CA VAL A 61 5.00 -2.12 11.91
C VAL A 61 3.94 -1.50 12.83
N GLN A 62 4.36 -0.78 13.86
CA GLN A 62 3.44 -0.11 14.80
C GLN A 62 2.53 0.90 14.09
N ASN A 63 3.04 1.60 13.08
CA ASN A 63 2.25 2.54 12.30
C ASN A 63 1.22 1.82 11.42
N LEU A 64 1.58 0.71 10.77
CA LEU A 64 0.64 -0.09 9.97
C LEU A 64 -0.47 -0.67 10.85
N GLU A 65 -0.14 -1.24 12.01
CA GLU A 65 -1.13 -1.74 12.98
C GLU A 65 -2.10 -0.63 13.42
N ALA A 66 -1.58 0.56 13.69
CA ALA A 66 -2.41 1.71 14.03
C ALA A 66 -3.33 2.11 12.86
N ALA A 67 -2.83 2.13 11.63
CA ALA A 67 -3.63 2.47 10.43
C ALA A 67 -4.79 1.49 10.20
N ILE A 68 -4.54 0.20 10.44
CA ILE A 68 -5.54 -0.87 10.30
C ILE A 68 -6.61 -0.74 11.40
N THR A 69 -6.18 -0.42 12.62
CA THR A 69 -7.07 -0.33 13.80
C THR A 69 -7.91 0.95 13.81
N SER A 70 -7.35 2.07 13.35
CA SER A 70 -8.05 3.37 13.31
C SER A 70 -8.98 3.53 12.09
N PHE A 71 -9.17 2.46 11.33
CA PHE A 71 -9.95 2.52 10.10
C PHE A 71 -11.45 2.66 10.41
N GLY A 72 -12.10 3.69 9.84
CA GLY A 72 -13.53 3.95 10.07
C GLY A 72 -13.86 4.52 11.45
N THR A 73 -12.88 5.11 12.16
CA THR A 73 -13.09 5.85 13.42
C THR A 73 -13.16 7.35 13.17
N ASP A 74 -13.93 8.09 13.97
CA ASP A 74 -14.18 9.54 13.78
C ASP A 74 -12.90 10.42 13.80
N ASP A 75 -11.85 10.02 14.51
CA ASP A 75 -10.57 10.75 14.61
C ASP A 75 -9.52 10.27 13.58
N SER A 76 -9.91 9.42 12.61
CA SER A 76 -8.96 8.72 11.74
C SER A 76 -8.09 9.70 10.96
N ASP A 77 -8.65 10.75 10.37
CA ASP A 77 -7.91 11.65 9.48
C ASP A 77 -6.82 12.47 10.17
N GLU A 78 -7.03 12.96 11.40
CA GLU A 78 -6.00 13.70 12.13
C GLU A 78 -4.82 12.79 12.51
N VAL A 79 -5.13 11.61 13.05
CA VAL A 79 -4.13 10.59 13.41
C VAL A 79 -3.34 10.15 12.18
N ARG A 80 -4.02 9.93 11.05
CA ARG A 80 -3.41 9.52 9.78
C ARG A 80 -2.50 10.61 9.23
N ARG A 81 -2.94 11.86 9.24
CA ARG A 81 -2.12 13.00 8.77
C ARG A 81 -0.84 13.15 9.58
N SER A 82 -0.91 13.05 10.91
CA SER A 82 0.27 13.13 11.78
C SER A 82 1.28 12.01 11.48
N ARG A 83 0.82 10.76 11.44
CA ARG A 83 1.66 9.58 11.14
C ARG A 83 2.25 9.63 9.73
N ARG A 84 1.48 10.12 8.75
CA ARG A 84 1.96 10.33 7.38
C ARG A 84 3.18 11.25 7.35
N VAL A 85 3.13 12.38 8.07
CA VAL A 85 4.25 13.32 8.14
C VAL A 85 5.49 12.68 8.77
N GLU A 86 5.32 11.89 9.83
CA GLU A 86 6.42 11.18 10.47
C GLU A 86 7.07 10.16 9.53
N LEU A 87 6.27 9.34 8.85
CA LEU A 87 6.76 8.34 7.89
C LEU A 87 7.44 8.98 6.68
N VAL A 88 6.94 10.10 6.16
CA VAL A 88 7.59 10.85 5.08
C VAL A 88 8.97 11.36 5.52
N ARG A 89 9.06 11.93 6.73
CA ARG A 89 10.35 12.37 7.28
C ARG A 89 11.32 11.21 7.49
N LEU A 90 10.83 10.08 8.00
CA LEU A 90 11.64 8.87 8.19
C LEU A 90 12.13 8.33 6.85
N CYS A 91 11.26 8.25 5.85
CA CYS A 91 11.61 7.87 4.49
C CYS A 91 12.76 8.73 3.96
N GLY A 92 12.63 10.06 4.02
CA GLY A 92 13.63 11.00 3.53
C GLY A 92 15.01 10.82 4.18
N ARG A 93 15.05 10.50 5.47
CA ARG A 93 16.31 10.18 6.18
C ARG A 93 16.93 8.87 5.70
N LEU A 94 16.10 7.85 5.46
CA LEU A 94 16.57 6.50 5.14
C LEU A 94 16.90 6.30 3.66
N GLU A 95 16.57 7.23 2.76
CA GLU A 95 16.80 7.05 1.32
C GLU A 95 18.27 6.73 0.96
N ILE A 96 19.20 7.28 1.74
CA ILE A 96 20.65 7.08 1.53
C ILE A 96 21.15 5.87 2.34
N GLU A 97 20.72 5.74 3.58
CA GLU A 97 21.27 4.76 4.53
C GLU A 97 20.66 3.36 4.38
N GLN A 98 19.36 3.29 4.11
CA GLN A 98 18.57 2.06 4.02
C GLN A 98 17.51 2.18 2.89
N PRO A 99 17.93 2.23 1.62
CA PRO A 99 17.05 2.54 0.49
C PRO A 99 15.87 1.56 0.33
N ASP A 100 16.08 0.27 0.64
CA ASP A 100 15.00 -0.73 0.59
C ASP A 100 13.94 -0.50 1.66
N LEU A 101 14.35 -0.13 2.88
CA LEU A 101 13.43 0.23 3.96
C LEU A 101 12.70 1.54 3.65
N ALA A 102 13.41 2.53 3.08
CA ALA A 102 12.78 3.76 2.61
C ALA A 102 11.72 3.47 1.54
N ALA A 103 11.99 2.58 0.59
CA ALA A 103 11.01 2.17 -0.42
C ALA A 103 9.77 1.48 0.19
N LEU A 104 9.95 0.61 1.19
CA LEU A 104 8.84 0.00 1.91
C LEU A 104 8.03 1.06 2.70
N ILE A 105 8.70 2.03 3.33
CA ILE A 105 8.02 3.14 4.01
C ILE A 105 7.21 3.99 3.01
N ARG A 106 7.72 4.24 1.80
CA ARG A 106 6.93 4.93 0.75
C ARG A 106 5.65 4.16 0.40
N CYS A 107 5.72 2.83 0.33
CA CYS A 107 4.55 2.00 0.16
C CYS A 107 3.54 2.21 1.30
N ALA A 108 4.04 2.23 2.54
CA ALA A 108 3.18 2.41 3.72
C ALA A 108 2.59 3.82 3.85
N VAL A 109 3.27 4.88 3.40
CA VAL A 109 2.76 6.26 3.41
C VAL A 109 1.40 6.36 2.71
N CYS A 110 1.19 5.59 1.64
CA CYS A 110 -0.08 5.49 0.93
C CYS A 110 -1.25 5.00 1.80
N CYS A 111 -0.96 4.31 2.91
CA CYS A 111 -1.95 3.80 3.85
C CYS A 111 -2.47 4.86 4.83
N PHE A 112 -1.96 6.09 4.78
CA PHE A 112 -2.29 7.20 5.69
C PHE A 112 -2.85 8.44 4.96
N TYR A 113 -3.31 8.26 3.72
CA TYR A 113 -4.15 9.28 3.07
C TYR A 113 -5.53 9.32 3.72
N GLU A 114 -6.20 10.45 3.58
CA GLU A 114 -7.54 10.65 4.14
C GLU A 114 -8.52 9.69 3.46
N GLU A 115 -9.54 9.24 4.19
CA GLU A 115 -10.46 8.21 3.68
C GLU A 115 -11.25 8.66 2.43
N GLY A 116 -11.49 9.97 2.29
CA GLY A 116 -12.05 10.59 1.09
C GLY A 116 -11.01 11.14 0.10
N GLY A 117 -9.71 10.86 0.33
CA GLY A 117 -8.62 11.51 -0.38
C GLY A 117 -8.33 11.00 -1.79
N TRP A 118 -8.94 9.89 -2.22
CA TRP A 118 -8.84 9.42 -3.60
C TRP A 118 -10.01 9.93 -4.41
N ASN A 119 -9.71 10.67 -5.47
CA ASN A 119 -10.71 11.26 -6.35
C ASN A 119 -10.41 10.84 -7.80
N PRO A 120 -11.19 9.91 -8.38
CA PRO A 120 -10.99 9.47 -9.77
C PRO A 120 -11.08 10.60 -10.81
N ASP A 121 -11.75 11.71 -10.48
CA ASP A 121 -11.85 12.86 -11.38
C ASP A 121 -10.58 13.72 -11.38
N GLU A 122 -9.71 13.56 -10.38
CA GLU A 122 -8.45 14.30 -10.21
C GLU A 122 -7.21 13.41 -10.32
N GLU A 123 -7.37 12.09 -10.26
CA GLU A 123 -6.30 11.08 -10.35
C GLU A 123 -6.26 10.42 -11.74
N GLU A 124 -5.11 9.84 -12.11
CA GLU A 124 -4.95 9.15 -13.40
C GLU A 124 -5.72 7.82 -13.48
N ASP A 125 -5.97 7.19 -12.32
CA ASP A 125 -6.53 5.84 -12.21
C ASP A 125 -7.87 5.80 -11.44
N ALA A 126 -8.73 4.86 -11.81
CA ALA A 126 -10.06 4.68 -11.19
C ALA A 126 -9.99 4.26 -9.72
N THR A 127 -8.91 3.57 -9.34
CA THR A 127 -8.66 3.09 -7.98
C THR A 127 -7.21 3.38 -7.58
N PRO A 128 -6.86 3.34 -6.27
CA PRO A 128 -5.48 3.47 -5.83
C PRO A 128 -4.61 2.22 -6.06
N ILE A 129 -5.18 1.11 -6.57
CA ILE A 129 -4.47 -0.17 -6.73
C ILE A 129 -3.27 -0.06 -7.70
N PRO A 130 -3.35 0.63 -8.85
CA PRO A 130 -2.21 0.80 -9.74
C PRO A 130 -1.03 1.51 -9.06
N LEU A 131 -1.30 2.55 -8.26
CA LEU A 131 -0.28 3.24 -7.47
C LEU A 131 0.38 2.29 -6.45
N TYR A 132 -0.41 1.49 -5.73
CA TYR A 132 0.10 0.51 -4.78
C TYR A 132 1.01 -0.50 -5.47
N LEU A 133 0.56 -1.04 -6.61
CA LEU A 133 1.30 -2.00 -7.41
C LEU A 133 2.62 -1.39 -7.93
N PHE A 134 2.58 -0.15 -8.43
CA PHE A 134 3.76 0.56 -8.91
C PHE A 134 4.82 0.72 -7.82
N LEU A 135 4.43 1.23 -6.65
CA LEU A 135 5.35 1.42 -5.52
C LEU A 135 5.90 0.08 -5.02
N LEU A 136 5.04 -0.92 -4.90
CA LEU A 136 5.41 -2.24 -4.43
C LEU A 136 6.39 -2.93 -5.38
N LYS A 137 6.18 -2.86 -6.70
CA LYS A 137 7.11 -3.44 -7.68
C LYS A 137 8.45 -2.72 -7.73
N ARG A 138 8.48 -1.41 -7.43
CA ARG A 138 9.75 -0.68 -7.25
C ARG A 138 10.51 -1.12 -6.01
N PHE A 139 9.82 -1.53 -4.95
CA PHE A 139 10.43 -2.14 -3.78
C PHE A 139 10.86 -3.59 -4.07
N ASN A 140 9.94 -4.43 -4.53
CA ASN A 140 10.16 -5.83 -4.84
C ASN A 140 9.28 -6.27 -6.02
N PRO A 141 9.86 -6.50 -7.22
CA PRO A 141 9.11 -6.88 -8.42
C PRO A 141 8.26 -8.15 -8.26
N ASP A 142 8.67 -9.08 -7.40
CA ASP A 142 8.02 -10.37 -7.20
C ASP A 142 6.72 -10.28 -6.38
N MET A 143 6.42 -9.11 -5.80
CA MET A 143 5.25 -8.93 -4.93
C MET A 143 3.99 -8.51 -5.68
N GLY A 144 4.08 -8.19 -6.99
CA GLY A 144 2.94 -7.68 -7.76
C GLY A 144 1.77 -8.67 -7.83
N ALA A 145 2.02 -9.89 -8.31
CA ALA A 145 1.01 -10.94 -8.37
C ALA A 145 0.44 -11.31 -6.98
N ALA A 146 1.28 -11.25 -5.93
CA ALA A 146 0.84 -11.50 -4.56
C ALA A 146 -0.16 -10.43 -4.08
N LEU A 147 0.09 -9.15 -4.39
CA LEU A 147 -0.83 -8.06 -4.08
C LEU A 147 -2.17 -8.22 -4.81
N LEU A 148 -2.14 -8.48 -6.12
CA LEU A 148 -3.36 -8.63 -6.92
C LEU A 148 -4.21 -9.82 -6.43
N GLY A 149 -3.58 -10.96 -6.15
CA GLY A 149 -4.25 -12.11 -5.55
C GLY A 149 -4.85 -11.80 -4.17
N TYR A 150 -4.09 -11.11 -3.32
CA TYR A 150 -4.57 -10.71 -1.98
C TYR A 150 -5.76 -9.73 -2.08
N ALA A 151 -5.71 -8.77 -3.00
CA ALA A 151 -6.78 -7.82 -3.25
C ALA A 151 -8.06 -8.54 -3.71
N ARG A 152 -7.97 -9.45 -4.69
CA ARG A 152 -9.10 -10.26 -5.15
C ARG A 152 -9.75 -11.03 -3.99
N MET A 153 -8.94 -11.73 -3.19
CA MET A 153 -9.45 -12.52 -2.07
C MET A 153 -10.16 -11.67 -0.99
N ASN A 154 -9.66 -10.48 -0.66
CA ASN A 154 -10.14 -9.69 0.48
C ASN A 154 -11.13 -8.58 0.12
N LEU A 155 -11.14 -8.13 -1.13
CA LEU A 155 -12.03 -7.06 -1.60
C LEU A 155 -13.24 -7.59 -2.37
N LEU A 156 -13.06 -8.69 -3.12
CA LEU A 156 -14.10 -9.28 -3.98
C LEU A 156 -14.61 -10.63 -3.47
N GLY A 157 -13.86 -11.30 -2.58
CA GLY A 157 -14.31 -12.50 -1.89
C GLY A 157 -15.54 -12.21 -1.04
N SER A 158 -16.68 -12.80 -1.45
CA SER A 158 -17.93 -12.92 -0.68
C SER A 158 -18.08 -14.36 -0.23
#